data_AF-A0AAP1AGN0-F1
#
_entry.id   AF-A0AAP1AGN0-F1
#
_cell.length_a   1.000
_cell.length_b   1.000
_cell.length_c   1.000
_cell.angle_alpha   90.00
_cell.angle_beta   90.00
_cell.angle_gamma   90.00
#
_symmetry.space_group_name_H-M   'P 1'
#
loop_
_entity.id
_entity.type
_entity.pdbx_description
1 polymer ?
#
loop_
_entity_poly.entity_id
_entity_poly.type
_entity_poly.pdbx_seq_one_letter_code
_entity_poly.pdbx_strand_id
1 'polypeptide(L)'
;MSIAKVRYWTTGEINKLITLHSNNTPIAEIAKELNRTVGTINSNIARLRKSGKLPQPKTALEHIGSLERAKKLVAQAEARGFKTIPIKTDNGYSQTYIWRLRTLIQKAEQKAA
;
A
#
# COMPACT_ATOMS: atom_id res chain seq x y z
N MET A 1 -36.41 1.18 12.56
CA MET A 1 -35.00 1.23 12.13
C MET A 1 -34.95 1.59 10.66
N SER A 2 -34.44 2.77 10.31
CA SER A 2 -34.29 3.18 8.91
C SER A 2 -33.05 2.49 8.34
N ILE A 3 -33.24 1.55 7.41
CA ILE A 3 -32.13 0.93 6.68
C ILE A 3 -31.55 2.03 5.78
N ALA A 4 -30.35 2.52 6.11
CA ALA A 4 -29.70 3.56 5.32
C ALA A 4 -29.55 3.08 3.86
N LYS A 5 -30.04 3.89 2.91
CA LYS A 5 -30.02 3.57 1.48
C LYS A 5 -28.57 3.43 1.01
N VAL A 6 -28.18 2.23 0.58
CA VAL A 6 -26.82 1.97 0.09
C VAL A 6 -26.59 2.77 -1.19
N ARG A 7 -25.68 3.75 -1.13
CA ARG A 7 -25.30 4.55 -2.30
C ARG A 7 -24.27 3.78 -3.13
N TYR A 8 -24.70 3.26 -4.27
CA TYR A 8 -23.83 2.56 -5.23
C TYR A 8 -22.74 3.47 -5.80
N TRP A 9 -21.69 2.84 -6.33
CA TRP A 9 -20.59 3.51 -7.03
C TRP A 9 -20.91 3.58 -8.51
N THR A 10 -20.90 4.80 -9.05
CA THR A 10 -21.01 5.00 -10.50
C THR A 10 -19.67 4.81 -11.19
N THR A 11 -19.70 4.51 -12.50
CA THR A 11 -18.48 4.40 -13.31
C THR A 11 -17.66 5.69 -13.31
N GLY A 12 -18.33 6.86 -13.33
CA GLY A 12 -17.69 8.17 -13.25
C GLY A 12 -16.93 8.39 -11.94
N GLU A 13 -17.54 8.04 -10.80
CA GLU A 13 -16.87 8.10 -9.49
C GLU A 13 -15.66 7.15 -9.41
N ILE A 14 -15.76 5.95 -10.00
CA ILE A 14 -14.66 4.99 -10.03
C ILE A 14 -13.50 5.54 -10.84
N ASN A 15 -13.76 6.07 -12.04
CA ASN A 15 -12.72 6.65 -12.89
C ASN A 15 -12.05 7.83 -12.20
N LYS A 16 -12.85 8.71 -11.57
CA LYS A 16 -12.34 9.85 -10.82
C LYS A 16 -11.46 9.41 -9.64
N LEU A 17 -11.89 8.39 -8.88
CA LEU A 17 -11.08 7.80 -7.81
C LEU A 17 -9.74 7.26 -8.31
N ILE A 18 -9.74 6.56 -9.45
CA ILE A 18 -8.51 6.03 -10.06
C ILE A 18 -7.56 7.17 -10.44
N THR A 19 -8.05 8.21 -11.11
CA THR A 19 -7.25 9.38 -11.51
C THR A 19 -6.63 10.07 -10.29
N LEU A 20 -7.43 10.35 -9.25
CA LEU A 20 -6.94 11.01 -8.04
C LEU A 20 -5.91 10.16 -7.29
N HIS A 21 -6.16 8.85 -7.18
CA HIS A 21 -5.22 7.94 -6.54
C HIS A 21 -3.89 7.83 -7.32
N SER A 22 -3.94 7.84 -8.66
CA SER A 22 -2.74 7.84 -9.51
C SER A 22 -1.92 9.14 -9.39
N ASN A 23 -2.58 10.25 -9.08
CA ASN A 23 -1.92 11.55 -8.83
C ASN A 23 -1.33 11.69 -7.41
N ASN A 24 -1.28 10.61 -6.62
CA ASN A 24 -0.87 10.62 -5.21
C ASN A 24 -1.66 11.61 -4.34
N THR A 25 -2.91 11.90 -4.68
CA THR A 25 -3.77 12.76 -3.86
C THR A 25 -4.03 12.08 -2.51
N PRO A 26 -3.88 12.78 -1.36
CA PRO A 26 -4.16 12.21 -0.05
C PRO A 26 -5.59 11.69 0.04
N ILE A 27 -5.78 10.52 0.67
CA ILE A 27 -7.08 9.84 0.75
C ILE A 27 -8.16 10.74 1.41
N ALA A 28 -7.75 11.60 2.35
CA ALA A 28 -8.63 12.57 2.99
C ALA A 28 -9.20 13.59 1.99
N GLU A 29 -8.38 14.07 1.06
CA GLU A 29 -8.81 15.02 0.02
C GLU A 29 -9.68 14.33 -1.03
N ILE A 30 -9.35 13.08 -1.41
CA ILE A 30 -10.19 12.26 -2.29
C ILE A 30 -11.59 12.05 -1.68
N ALA A 31 -11.65 11.79 -0.37
CA ALA A 31 -12.90 11.59 0.36
C ALA A 31 -13.79 12.85 0.31
N LYS A 32 -13.18 14.04 0.50
CA LYS A 32 -13.88 15.33 0.36
C LYS A 32 -14.39 15.54 -1.07
N GLU A 33 -13.55 15.28 -2.06
CA GLU A 33 -13.88 15.53 -3.47
C GLU A 33 -15.00 14.61 -4.00
N LEU A 34 -15.05 13.36 -3.52
CA LEU A 34 -16.08 12.38 -3.89
C LEU A 34 -17.30 12.41 -2.95
N ASN A 35 -17.28 13.26 -1.92
CA ASN A 35 -18.31 13.35 -0.89
C ASN A 35 -18.62 11.96 -0.27
N ARG A 36 -17.56 11.27 0.16
CA ARG A 36 -17.60 9.93 0.77
C ARG A 36 -16.72 9.91 2.02
N THR A 37 -16.91 8.89 2.86
CA THR A 37 -16.02 8.70 4.01
C THR A 37 -14.69 8.08 3.59
N VAL A 38 -13.62 8.39 4.32
CA VAL A 38 -12.28 7.80 4.15
C VAL A 38 -12.33 6.26 4.20
N GLY A 39 -13.15 5.70 5.10
CA GLY A 39 -13.36 4.26 5.18
C GLY A 39 -13.93 3.67 3.89
N THR A 40 -14.95 4.30 3.31
CA THR A 40 -15.54 3.87 2.04
C THR A 40 -14.55 3.96 0.88
N ILE A 41 -13.73 5.01 0.83
CA ILE A 41 -12.66 5.15 -0.18
C ILE A 41 -11.66 4.01 -0.06
N ASN A 42 -11.16 3.71 1.15
CA ASN A 42 -10.22 2.62 1.40
C ASN A 42 -10.78 1.26 0.98
N SER A 43 -12.03 0.95 1.36
CA SER A 43 -12.69 -0.28 0.95
C SER A 43 -12.82 -0.39 -0.58
N ASN A 44 -13.14 0.71 -1.25
CA ASN A 44 -13.27 0.71 -2.71
C ASN A 44 -11.92 0.58 -3.41
N ILE A 45 -10.86 1.24 -2.91
CA ILE A 45 -9.48 1.06 -3.40
C ILE A 45 -9.08 -0.41 -3.28
N ALA A 46 -9.32 -1.03 -2.12
CA ALA A 46 -9.03 -2.46 -1.92
C ALA A 46 -9.78 -3.34 -2.92
N ARG A 47 -11.05 -3.03 -3.21
CA ARG A 47 -11.85 -3.72 -4.22
C ARG A 47 -11.28 -3.53 -5.64
N LEU A 48 -10.90 -2.32 -6.00
CA LEU A 48 -10.31 -1.99 -7.30
C LEU A 48 -8.96 -2.68 -7.52
N ARG A 49 -8.15 -2.83 -6.47
CA ARG A 49 -6.92 -3.61 -6.49
C ARG A 49 -7.17 -5.09 -6.73
N LYS A 50 -8.15 -5.67 -6.02
CA LYS A 50 -8.57 -7.08 -6.24
C LYS A 50 -9.08 -7.31 -7.65
N SER A 51 -9.75 -6.33 -8.25
CA SER A 51 -10.22 -6.41 -9.64
C SER A 51 -9.17 -6.02 -10.68
N GLY A 52 -7.92 -5.74 -10.30
CA GLY A 52 -6.83 -5.36 -11.21
C GLY A 52 -6.93 -3.95 -11.83
N LYS A 53 -7.87 -3.11 -11.38
CA LYS A 53 -8.04 -1.72 -11.88
C LYS A 53 -7.11 -0.72 -11.22
N LEU A 54 -6.54 -1.07 -10.08
CA LEU A 54 -5.47 -0.33 -9.42
C LEU A 54 -4.29 -1.26 -9.17
N PRO A 55 -3.05 -0.75 -9.24
CA PRO A 55 -1.87 -1.54 -8.92
C PRO A 55 -1.91 -2.00 -7.46
N GLN A 56 -1.35 -3.19 -7.22
CA GLN A 56 -1.13 -3.67 -5.86
C GLN A 56 -0.17 -2.72 -5.14
N PRO A 57 -0.35 -2.52 -3.82
CA PRO A 57 0.60 -1.70 -3.07
C PRO A 57 1.99 -2.34 -3.18
N LYS A 58 3.00 -1.49 -3.45
CA LYS A 58 4.40 -1.91 -3.47
C LYS A 58 4.70 -2.67 -2.19
N THR A 59 5.30 -3.84 -2.32
CA THR A 59 5.77 -4.62 -1.17
C THR A 59 6.93 -3.89 -0.48
N ALA A 60 7.25 -4.29 0.76
CA ALA A 60 8.37 -3.71 1.49
C ALA A 60 9.70 -3.85 0.72
N LEU A 61 9.89 -4.94 -0.01
CA LEU A 61 11.07 -5.15 -0.85
C LEU A 61 11.10 -4.20 -2.06
N GLU A 62 9.96 -4.00 -2.72
CA GLU A 62 9.83 -3.06 -3.84
C GLU A 62 10.05 -1.61 -3.41
N HIS A 63 9.64 -1.23 -2.19
CA HIS A 63 9.95 0.09 -1.64
C HIS A 63 11.45 0.31 -1.40
N ILE A 64 12.21 -0.74 -1.05
CA ILE A 64 13.66 -0.65 -0.85
C ILE A 64 14.39 -0.57 -2.21
N GLY A 65 13.80 -1.13 -3.26
CA GLY A 65 14.28 -1.04 -4.65
C GLY A 65 15.43 -1.99 -5.00
N SER A 66 15.98 -2.75 -4.05
CA SER A 66 17.05 -3.73 -4.30
C SER A 66 17.11 -4.82 -3.23
N LEU A 67 17.32 -6.07 -3.64
CA LEU A 67 17.49 -7.23 -2.77
C LEU A 67 18.71 -7.08 -1.85
N GLU A 68 19.86 -6.69 -2.41
CA GLU A 68 21.11 -6.53 -1.66
C GLU A 68 21.02 -5.40 -0.63
N ARG A 69 20.36 -4.30 -1.00
CA ARG A 69 20.08 -3.21 -0.05
C ARG A 69 19.17 -3.68 1.09
N ALA A 70 18.15 -4.48 0.80
CA ALA A 70 17.25 -5.02 1.81
C ALA A 70 17.99 -5.94 2.80
N LYS A 71 18.85 -6.83 2.30
CA LYS A 71 19.72 -7.68 3.13
C LYS A 71 20.60 -6.86 4.08
N LYS A 72 21.26 -5.82 3.55
CA LYS A 72 22.11 -4.92 4.35
C LYS A 72 21.35 -4.21 5.45
N LEU A 73 20.14 -3.71 5.15
CA LEU A 73 19.29 -3.03 6.14
C LEU A 73 18.80 -3.99 7.22
N VAL A 74 18.42 -5.22 6.84
CA VAL A 74 18.03 -6.28 7.78
C VAL A 74 19.19 -6.60 8.73
N ALA A 75 20.38 -6.85 8.20
CA ALA A 75 21.57 -7.12 9.02
C ALA A 75 21.92 -5.96 9.98
N GLN A 76 21.86 -4.71 9.49
CA GLN A 76 22.12 -3.53 10.32
C GLN A 76 21.08 -3.37 11.44
N ALA A 77 19.81 -3.61 11.14
CA ALA A 77 18.73 -3.51 12.12
C ALA A 77 18.85 -4.59 13.19
N GLU A 78 19.22 -5.81 12.80
CA GLU A 78 19.45 -6.92 13.72
C GLU A 78 20.66 -6.68 14.62
N ALA A 79 21.77 -6.17 14.09
CA ALA A 79 22.94 -5.78 14.88
C ALA A 79 22.61 -4.71 15.94
N ARG A 80 21.57 -3.91 15.69
CA ARG A 80 21.06 -2.88 16.62
C ARG A 80 19.90 -3.36 17.48
N GLY A 81 19.47 -4.62 17.36
CA GLY A 81 18.36 -5.19 18.11
C GLY A 81 16.98 -4.64 17.72
N PHE A 82 16.84 -4.01 16.55
CA PHE A 82 15.54 -3.53 16.08
C PHE A 82 14.67 -4.69 15.58
N LYS A 83 13.35 -4.57 15.78
CA LYS A 83 12.36 -5.51 15.25
C LYS A 83 11.76 -5.04 13.92
N THR A 84 11.88 -3.75 13.64
CA THR A 84 11.28 -3.05 12.50
C THR A 84 12.27 -2.13 11.83
N ILE A 85 12.07 -1.89 10.53
CA ILE A 85 12.85 -0.96 9.73
C ILE A 85 11.90 0.12 9.19
N PRO A 86 12.18 1.42 9.41
CA PRO A 86 11.47 2.49 8.74
C PRO A 86 11.89 2.54 7.27
N ILE A 87 10.92 2.52 6.37
CA ILE A 87 11.10 2.62 4.93
C ILE A 87 10.45 3.92 4.46
N LYS A 88 11.19 4.69 3.67
CA LYS A 88 10.65 5.88 3.00
C LYS A 88 9.73 5.42 1.87
N THR A 89 8.49 5.87 1.91
CA THR A 89 7.44 5.65 0.92
C THR A 89 7.06 6.99 0.27
N ASP A 90 6.29 6.92 -0.81
CA ASP A 90 5.79 8.10 -1.53
C ASP A 90 4.98 9.04 -0.59
N ASN A 91 4.37 8.50 0.48
CA ASN A 91 3.54 9.22 1.45
C ASN A 91 4.23 9.46 2.81
N GLY A 92 5.57 9.44 2.87
CA GLY A 92 6.33 9.61 4.12
C GLY A 92 6.98 8.31 4.58
N TYR A 93 7.10 8.05 5.88
CA TYR A 93 7.75 6.84 6.40
C TYR A 93 6.73 5.77 6.80
N SER A 94 6.97 4.53 6.37
CA SER A 94 6.22 3.34 6.81
C SER A 94 7.16 2.42 7.58
N GLN A 95 6.67 1.74 8.63
CA GLN A 95 7.47 0.75 9.35
C GLN A 95 7.17 -0.65 8.81
N THR A 96 8.21 -1.43 8.51
CA THR A 96 8.06 -2.86 8.22
C THR A 96 8.75 -3.71 9.26
N TYR A 97 8.21 -4.90 9.49
CA TYR A 97 8.87 -5.91 10.31
C TYR A 97 10.01 -6.59 9.56
N ILE A 98 11.09 -6.88 10.28
CA ILE A 98 12.26 -7.58 9.75
C ILE A 98 11.91 -9.00 9.29
N TRP A 99 11.08 -9.72 10.04
CA TRP A 99 10.65 -11.08 9.67
C TRP A 99 10.00 -11.11 8.28
N ARG A 100 9.18 -10.10 7.97
CA ARG A 100 8.50 -9.99 6.67
C ARG A 100 9.51 -9.80 5.55
N LEU A 101 10.52 -8.96 5.76
CA LEU A 101 11.59 -8.76 4.78
C LEU A 101 12.39 -10.04 4.56
N ARG A 102 12.74 -10.77 5.63
CA ARG A 102 13.39 -12.09 5.51
C ARG A 102 12.59 -13.05 4.62
N THR A 103 11.29 -13.16 4.84
CA THR A 103 10.41 -14.00 4.01
C THR A 103 10.38 -13.56 2.55
N LEU A 104 10.36 -12.25 2.28
CA LEU A 104 10.36 -11.74 0.91
C LEU A 104 11.71 -11.94 0.21
N ILE A 105 12.82 -11.74 0.93
CA ILE A 105 14.18 -11.99 0.44
C ILE A 105 14.30 -13.46 0.02
N GLN A 106 13.90 -14.39 0.89
CA GLN A 106 13.96 -15.83 0.61
C GLN A 106 13.16 -16.22 -0.64
N LYS A 107 11.94 -15.70 -0.78
CA LYS A 107 11.12 -15.95 -1.98
C LYS A 107 11.75 -15.38 -3.25
N ALA A 108 12.38 -14.21 -3.17
CA ALA A 108 13.04 -13.59 -4.31
C ALA A 108 14.27 -14.40 -4.74
N GLU A 109 15.04 -14.92 -3.79
CA GLU A 109 16.20 -15.79 -4.06
C GLU A 109 15.77 -17.12 -4.68
N GLN A 110 14.69 -17.75 -4.18
CA GLN A 110 14.15 -18.99 -4.75
C GLN A 110 13.64 -18.83 -6.20
N LYS A 111 13.12 -17.65 -6.55
CA LYS A 111 12.66 -17.37 -7.92
C LYS A 111 13.81 -17.15 -8.91
N ALA A 112 14.99 -16.80 -8.41
CA ALA A 112 16.17 -16.54 -9.22
C ALA A 112 17.05 -17.79 -9.44
N ALA A 113 16.75 -18.90 -8.76
CA ALA A 113 17.37 -20.21 -8.93
C ALA A 113 16.60 -21.06 -9.94
#